data_AF-A0A7S7QF44-F1
#
_entry.id   AF-A0A7S7QF44-F1
#
_cell.length_a   1.000
_cell.length_b   1.000
_cell.length_c   1.000
_cell.angle_alpha   90.00
_cell.angle_beta   90.00
_cell.angle_gamma   90.00
#
_symmetry.space_group_name_H-M   'P 1'
#
loop_
_entity.id
_entity.type
_entity.pdbx_description
1 polymer ?
#
loop_
_entity_poly.entity_id
_entity_poly.type
_entity_poly.pdbx_seq_one_letter_code
_entity_poly.pdbx_strand_id
1 'polypeptide(L)'
;MEADLKNYDDNERGDPGRHRRPAWPPALRYWRTVPAEEFDDSSKAEVKAFVRGTTTTIPEWRRAIAGDTAAAIAMVIHCKSPDTIGIKVDFAMTVLLACAFDDPAAALVLSIKLRQMPLPARLRKQLATSWVVANMLSSLKRSAPRRKGHGT
;
A
#
# COMPACT_ATOMS: atom_id res chain seq x y z
N MET A 1 -38.25 -40.02 21.09
CA MET A 1 -38.86 -39.10 22.06
C MET A 1 -37.82 -38.82 23.13
N GLU A 2 -37.77 -37.54 23.49
CA GLU A 2 -37.31 -36.98 24.77
C GLU A 2 -35.81 -36.93 25.05
N ALA A 3 -35.30 -35.75 24.67
CA ALA A 3 -34.30 -34.98 25.38
C ALA A 3 -34.36 -35.15 26.90
N ASP A 4 -33.20 -35.33 27.50
CA ASP A 4 -32.98 -34.92 28.89
C ASP A 4 -32.07 -33.68 28.86
N LEU A 5 -32.75 -32.54 28.86
CA LEU A 5 -32.24 -31.22 29.17
C LEU A 5 -31.85 -31.22 30.65
N LYS A 6 -30.53 -31.31 30.92
CA LYS A 6 -30.01 -30.88 32.22
C LYS A 6 -29.11 -29.67 32.03
N ASN A 7 -29.77 -28.52 32.06
CA ASN A 7 -29.33 -27.24 32.63
C ASN A 7 -27.84 -27.20 33.02
N TYR A 8 -27.03 -26.72 32.09
CA TYR A 8 -25.88 -25.87 32.41
C TYR A 8 -26.24 -24.48 31.91
N ASP A 9 -27.07 -23.80 32.69
CA ASP A 9 -27.20 -22.36 32.63
C ASP A 9 -26.76 -21.79 33.97
N ASP A 10 -26.25 -20.56 33.91
CA ASP A 10 -25.57 -19.78 34.94
C ASP A 10 -24.12 -20.17 35.26
N ASN A 11 -23.19 -19.61 34.46
CA ASN A 11 -22.37 -18.47 34.90
C ASN A 11 -21.13 -18.28 34.00
N GLU A 12 -21.30 -18.22 32.67
CA GLU A 12 -20.29 -17.63 31.80
C GLU A 12 -20.58 -16.14 31.65
N ARG A 13 -20.25 -15.39 32.71
CA ARG A 13 -20.00 -13.95 32.61
C ARG A 13 -19.07 -13.73 31.42
N GLY A 14 -19.64 -13.16 30.36
CA GLY A 14 -18.97 -13.00 29.08
C GLY A 14 -17.56 -12.44 29.25
N ASP A 15 -16.59 -13.23 28.81
CA ASP A 15 -15.27 -12.73 28.49
C ASP A 15 -15.41 -11.83 27.24
N PRO A 16 -15.23 -10.50 27.36
CA PRO A 16 -15.30 -9.59 26.22
C PRO A 16 -13.97 -9.57 25.46
N GLY A 17 -13.14 -10.60 25.61
CA GLY A 17 -11.99 -10.94 24.80
C GLY A 17 -12.38 -11.26 23.36
N ARG A 18 -13.02 -10.31 22.67
CA ARG A 18 -12.99 -10.19 21.22
C ARG A 18 -11.57 -10.56 20.80
N HIS A 19 -11.45 -11.59 19.98
CA HIS A 19 -10.37 -11.70 19.02
C HIS A 19 -10.43 -10.46 18.11
N ARG A 20 -10.00 -9.32 18.64
CA ARG A 20 -9.72 -8.11 17.89
C ARG A 20 -8.54 -8.52 17.04
N ARG A 21 -8.83 -9.03 15.83
CA ARG A 21 -7.82 -9.20 14.78
C ARG A 21 -6.92 -7.95 14.87
N PRO A 22 -5.60 -8.09 15.00
CA PRO A 22 -4.74 -6.93 15.13
C PRO A 22 -5.13 -5.97 14.01
N ALA A 23 -5.48 -4.74 14.38
CA ALA A 23 -5.83 -3.73 13.40
C ALA A 23 -4.63 -3.65 12.47
N TRP A 24 -4.80 -4.11 11.23
CA TRP A 24 -3.72 -4.09 10.25
C TRP A 24 -3.12 -2.69 10.21
N PRO A 25 -1.79 -2.55 10.17
CA PRO A 25 -1.13 -1.25 10.15
C PRO A 25 -1.79 -0.32 9.12
N PRO A 26 -2.10 0.94 9.46
CA PRO A 26 -2.74 1.90 8.55
C PRO A 26 -2.04 2.02 7.19
N ALA A 27 -0.71 1.94 7.19
CA ALA A 27 0.14 1.92 6.01
C ALA A 27 -0.31 0.93 4.92
N LEU A 28 -0.85 -0.24 5.29
CA LEU A 28 -1.33 -1.26 4.33
C LEU A 28 -2.58 -0.82 3.55
N ARG A 29 -3.27 0.22 4.01
CA ARG A 29 -4.52 0.71 3.41
C ARG A 29 -4.34 1.99 2.64
N TYR A 30 -3.28 2.77 2.89
CA TYR A 30 -3.13 4.10 2.29
C TYR A 30 -3.16 4.10 0.77
N TRP A 31 -2.57 3.09 0.12
CA TRP A 31 -2.59 2.98 -1.35
C TRP A 31 -4.01 2.94 -1.93
N ARG A 32 -5.02 2.47 -1.18
CA ARG A 32 -6.42 2.36 -1.61
C ARG A 32 -7.35 3.41 -1.00
N THR A 33 -6.84 4.31 -0.17
CA THR A 33 -7.66 5.33 0.52
C THR A 33 -7.16 6.75 0.36
N VAL A 34 -5.85 6.95 0.11
CA VAL A 34 -5.22 8.29 0.14
C VAL A 34 -4.75 8.68 -1.27
N PRO A 35 -5.25 9.80 -1.83
CA PRO A 35 -4.71 10.41 -3.05
C PRO A 35 -3.25 10.86 -2.90
N ALA A 36 -2.52 10.95 -4.02
CA ALA A 36 -1.09 11.29 -4.01
C ALA A 36 -0.79 12.66 -3.36
N GLU A 37 -1.67 13.63 -3.53
CA GLU A 37 -1.56 15.00 -3.00
C GLU A 37 -1.76 15.11 -1.48
N GLU A 38 -2.39 14.12 -0.87
CA GLU A 38 -2.68 14.12 0.59
C GLU A 38 -1.51 13.53 1.41
N PHE A 39 -0.49 12.97 0.75
CA PHE A 39 0.70 12.47 1.45
C PHE A 39 1.65 13.61 1.83
N ASP A 40 1.69 13.92 3.11
CA ASP A 40 2.74 14.71 3.74
C ASP A 40 4.02 13.88 4.02
N ASP A 41 5.06 14.52 4.56
CA ASP A 41 6.33 13.83 4.81
C ASP A 41 6.24 12.83 5.97
N SER A 42 5.31 13.05 6.92
CA SER A 42 5.06 12.16 8.05
C SER A 42 4.45 10.83 7.58
N SER A 43 3.37 10.89 6.80
CA SER A 43 2.70 9.71 6.25
C SER A 43 3.59 8.94 5.27
N LYS A 44 4.42 9.63 4.47
CA LYS A 44 5.45 8.98 3.64
C LYS A 44 6.46 8.24 4.50
N ALA A 45 6.96 8.88 5.58
CA ALA A 45 7.91 8.26 6.50
C ALA A 45 7.32 7.04 7.19
N GLU A 46 6.04 7.09 7.60
CA GLU A 46 5.32 5.96 8.19
C GLU A 46 5.28 4.76 7.22
N VAL A 47 4.88 4.98 5.96
CA VAL A 47 4.84 3.92 4.94
C VAL A 47 6.22 3.33 4.70
N LYS A 48 7.24 4.17 4.54
CA LYS A 48 8.63 3.72 4.32
C LYS A 48 9.17 2.94 5.52
N ALA A 49 8.89 3.38 6.74
CA ALA A 49 9.29 2.69 7.96
C ALA A 49 8.60 1.34 8.09
N PHE A 50 7.29 1.27 7.82
CA PHE A 50 6.53 0.02 7.81
C PHE A 50 7.12 -1.00 6.81
N VAL A 51 7.39 -0.57 5.57
CA VAL A 51 7.99 -1.44 4.56
C VAL A 51 9.36 -1.95 5.01
N ARG A 52 10.25 -1.05 5.46
CA ARG A 52 11.61 -1.39 5.90
C ARG A 52 11.65 -2.27 7.16
N GLY A 53 10.65 -2.15 8.03
CA GLY A 53 10.51 -2.99 9.22
C GLY A 53 10.09 -4.43 8.91
N THR A 54 9.70 -4.73 7.66
CA THR A 54 9.27 -6.08 7.26
C THR A 54 10.44 -6.93 6.82
N THR A 55 10.49 -8.18 7.29
CA THR A 55 11.52 -9.16 6.90
C THR A 55 10.93 -10.21 5.96
N THR A 56 11.78 -10.75 5.09
CA THR A 56 11.40 -11.80 4.12
C THR A 56 12.61 -12.65 3.73
N THR A 57 12.35 -13.93 3.52
CA THR A 57 13.34 -14.88 2.99
C THR A 57 13.44 -14.83 1.46
N ILE A 58 12.42 -14.28 0.77
CA ILE A 58 12.34 -14.22 -0.69
C ILE A 58 13.24 -13.08 -1.21
N PRO A 59 14.27 -13.36 -2.04
CA PRO A 59 15.24 -12.37 -2.48
C PRO A 59 14.62 -11.16 -3.21
N GLU A 60 13.64 -11.39 -4.08
CA GLU A 60 12.97 -10.33 -4.86
C GLU A 60 12.22 -9.37 -3.94
N TRP A 61 11.55 -9.92 -2.91
CA TRP A 61 10.85 -9.11 -1.92
C TRP A 61 11.83 -8.31 -1.06
N ARG A 62 12.97 -8.89 -0.70
CA ARG A 62 14.01 -8.18 0.06
C ARG A 62 14.54 -6.97 -0.70
N ARG A 63 14.79 -7.11 -2.01
CA ARG A 63 15.21 -5.98 -2.87
C ARG A 63 14.16 -4.89 -2.91
N ALA A 64 12.90 -5.26 -3.14
CA ALA A 64 11.80 -4.28 -3.19
C ALA A 64 11.61 -3.56 -1.84
N ILE A 65 11.67 -4.29 -0.71
CA ILE A 65 11.62 -3.72 0.64
C ILE A 65 12.79 -2.76 0.92
N ALA A 66 13.98 -3.05 0.37
CA ALA A 66 15.13 -2.17 0.45
C ALA A 66 15.00 -0.90 -0.42
N GLY A 67 13.94 -0.78 -1.23
CA GLY A 67 13.67 0.38 -2.09
C GLY A 67 14.09 0.21 -3.55
N ASP A 68 14.37 -1.01 -4.02
CA ASP A 68 14.58 -1.28 -5.44
C ASP A 68 13.26 -1.13 -6.21
N THR A 69 13.09 0.02 -6.87
CA THR A 69 11.90 0.34 -7.69
C THR A 69 11.60 -0.74 -8.72
N ALA A 70 12.61 -1.27 -9.41
CA ALA A 70 12.40 -2.23 -10.48
C ALA A 70 11.88 -3.56 -9.91
N ALA A 71 12.42 -4.00 -8.77
CA ALA A 71 11.93 -5.17 -8.06
C ALA A 71 10.48 -4.97 -7.56
N ALA A 72 10.16 -3.79 -7.01
CA ALA A 72 8.80 -3.47 -6.55
C ALA A 72 7.78 -3.47 -7.70
N ILE A 73 8.15 -2.90 -8.86
CA ILE A 73 7.32 -2.93 -10.07
C ILE A 73 7.10 -4.36 -10.54
N ALA A 74 8.17 -5.16 -10.64
CA ALA A 74 8.07 -6.57 -11.06
C ALA A 74 7.12 -7.36 -10.17
N MET A 75 7.23 -7.20 -8.84
CA MET A 75 6.32 -7.84 -7.88
C MET A 75 4.85 -7.56 -8.18
N VAL A 76 4.49 -6.29 -8.42
CA VAL A 76 3.09 -5.90 -8.62
C VAL A 76 2.59 -6.24 -10.03
N ILE A 77 3.45 -6.18 -11.05
CA ILE A 77 3.07 -6.58 -12.42
C ILE A 77 2.62 -8.05 -12.44
N HIS A 78 3.33 -8.93 -11.75
CA HIS A 78 3.01 -10.36 -11.68
C HIS A 78 1.78 -10.68 -10.80
N CYS A 79 1.31 -9.75 -9.97
CA CYS A 79 0.02 -9.88 -9.31
C CYS A 79 -1.12 -9.78 -10.33
N LYS A 80 -1.78 -10.91 -10.62
CA LYS A 80 -3.06 -10.95 -11.33
C LYS A 80 -4.07 -10.07 -10.61
N SER A 81 -4.94 -9.39 -11.37
CA SER A 81 -6.05 -8.60 -10.81
C SER A 81 -6.92 -9.51 -9.94
N PRO A 82 -6.96 -9.29 -8.62
CA PRO A 82 -7.64 -10.22 -7.73
C PRO A 82 -9.13 -9.87 -7.62
N ASP A 83 -9.98 -10.88 -7.41
CA ASP A 83 -11.40 -10.65 -7.10
C ASP A 83 -11.57 -10.02 -5.70
N THR A 84 -10.62 -10.27 -4.80
CA THR A 84 -10.59 -9.71 -3.43
C THR A 84 -9.19 -9.25 -3.02
N ILE A 85 -9.10 -8.15 -2.27
CA ILE A 85 -7.82 -7.62 -1.78
C ILE A 85 -7.38 -8.42 -0.55
N GLY A 86 -6.42 -9.33 -0.75
CA GLY A 86 -5.76 -10.07 0.32
C GLY A 86 -4.47 -9.40 0.81
N ILE A 87 -3.91 -9.90 1.91
CA ILE A 87 -2.72 -9.32 2.55
C ILE A 87 -1.50 -9.23 1.63
N LYS A 88 -1.29 -10.22 0.75
CA LYS A 88 -0.18 -10.21 -0.22
C LYS A 88 -0.30 -9.05 -1.19
N VAL A 89 -1.52 -8.72 -1.61
CA VAL A 89 -1.80 -7.60 -2.51
C VAL A 89 -1.62 -6.27 -1.77
N ASP A 90 -2.20 -6.14 -0.57
CA ASP A 90 -2.02 -4.95 0.27
C ASP A 90 -0.53 -4.67 0.50
N PHE A 91 0.26 -5.70 0.83
CA PHE A 91 1.69 -5.53 1.06
C PHE A 91 2.45 -5.16 -0.22
N ALA A 92 2.24 -5.88 -1.33
CA ALA A 92 2.90 -5.57 -2.59
C ALA A 92 2.58 -4.15 -3.08
N MET A 93 1.33 -3.72 -2.97
CA MET A 93 0.90 -2.35 -3.30
C MET A 93 1.50 -1.31 -2.35
N THR A 94 1.71 -1.65 -1.07
CA THR A 94 2.36 -0.76 -0.09
C THR A 94 3.85 -0.60 -0.36
N VAL A 95 4.54 -1.67 -0.77
CA VAL A 95 5.94 -1.60 -1.21
C VAL A 95 6.09 -0.73 -2.46
N LEU A 96 5.18 -0.91 -3.43
CA LEU A 96 5.16 -0.06 -4.62
C LEU A 96 4.85 1.41 -4.28
N LEU A 97 3.91 1.65 -3.36
CA LEU A 97 3.60 2.98 -2.84
C LEU A 97 4.85 3.65 -2.23
N ALA A 98 5.60 2.93 -1.40
CA ALA A 98 6.83 3.45 -0.81
C ALA A 98 7.85 3.91 -1.87
N CYS A 99 7.98 3.15 -2.96
CA CYS A 99 8.85 3.50 -4.09
C CYS A 99 8.28 4.67 -4.92
N ALA A 100 6.95 4.73 -5.09
CA ALA A 100 6.27 5.75 -5.87
C ALA A 100 6.44 7.17 -5.33
N PHE A 101 6.80 7.33 -4.05
CA PHE A 101 7.13 8.64 -3.48
C PHE A 101 8.40 9.26 -4.08
N ASP A 102 9.36 8.44 -4.50
CA ASP A 102 10.67 8.90 -4.96
C ASP A 102 10.89 8.64 -6.47
N ASP A 103 10.14 7.69 -7.04
CA ASP A 103 10.30 7.21 -8.41
C ASP A 103 9.03 7.40 -9.27
N PRO A 104 9.11 8.21 -10.34
CA PRO A 104 8.00 8.44 -11.27
C PRO A 104 7.50 7.15 -11.96
N ALA A 105 8.38 6.21 -12.29
CA ALA A 105 7.97 4.95 -12.93
C ALA A 105 7.13 4.09 -11.98
N ALA A 106 7.50 4.03 -10.68
CA ALA A 106 6.65 3.36 -9.68
C ALA A 106 5.30 4.08 -9.50
N ALA A 107 5.26 5.41 -9.50
CA ALA A 107 4.02 6.18 -9.43
C ALA A 107 3.09 5.88 -10.63
N LEU A 108 3.65 5.79 -11.85
CA LEU A 108 2.89 5.43 -13.03
C LEU A 108 2.33 4.00 -12.93
N VAL A 109 3.16 3.02 -12.54
CA VAL A 109 2.70 1.63 -12.37
C VAL A 109 1.62 1.51 -11.29
N LEU A 110 1.77 2.24 -10.19
CA LEU A 110 0.76 2.31 -9.12
C LEU A 110 -0.58 2.81 -9.66
N SER A 111 -0.56 3.88 -10.48
CA SER A 111 -1.77 4.41 -11.11
C SER A 111 -2.48 3.40 -12.01
N ILE A 112 -1.72 2.60 -12.78
CA ILE A 112 -2.26 1.57 -13.67
C ILE A 112 -2.90 0.46 -12.85
N LYS A 113 -2.20 0.00 -11.80
CA LYS A 113 -2.66 -1.09 -10.94
C LYS A 113 -3.89 -0.70 -10.13
N LEU A 114 -3.98 0.54 -9.66
CA LEU A 114 -5.18 1.06 -8.99
C LEU A 114 -6.45 0.93 -9.85
N ARG A 115 -6.36 1.11 -11.17
CA ARG A 115 -7.51 0.95 -12.08
C ARG A 115 -8.02 -0.49 -12.18
N GLN A 116 -7.14 -1.46 -11.90
CA GLN A 116 -7.40 -2.89 -11.99
C GLN A 116 -7.90 -3.51 -10.68
N MET A 117 -7.82 -2.77 -9.56
CA MET A 117 -8.20 -3.29 -8.25
C MET A 117 -9.71 -3.27 -8.03
N PRO A 118 -10.27 -4.21 -7.25
CA PRO A 118 -11.70 -4.29 -6.93
C PRO A 118 -12.07 -3.21 -5.90
N LEU A 119 -11.99 -1.94 -6.32
CA LEU A 119 -12.34 -0.74 -5.56
C LEU A 119 -13.56 -0.07 -6.21
N PRO A 120 -14.34 0.73 -5.46
CA PRO A 120 -15.42 1.53 -6.02
C PRO A 120 -14.96 2.35 -7.24
N ALA A 121 -15.74 2.33 -8.32
CA ALA A 121 -15.32 2.85 -9.63
C ALA A 121 -14.84 4.32 -9.59
N ARG A 122 -15.50 5.15 -8.79
CA ARG A 122 -15.12 6.56 -8.57
C ARG A 122 -13.79 6.66 -7.83
N LEU A 123 -13.62 5.89 -6.75
CA LEU A 123 -12.42 5.91 -5.92
C LEU A 123 -11.19 5.45 -6.71
N ARG A 124 -11.26 4.33 -7.44
CA ARG A 124 -10.13 3.88 -8.27
C ARG A 124 -9.72 4.92 -9.32
N LYS A 125 -10.68 5.63 -9.93
CA LYS A 125 -10.41 6.65 -10.94
C LYS A 125 -9.73 7.87 -10.30
N GLN A 126 -10.20 8.31 -9.14
CA GLN A 126 -9.61 9.41 -8.40
C GLN A 126 -8.18 9.09 -7.98
N LEU A 127 -7.96 7.96 -7.31
CA LEU A 127 -6.64 7.53 -6.86
C LEU A 127 -5.68 7.39 -8.05
N ALA A 128 -6.07 6.67 -9.10
CA ALA A 128 -5.22 6.53 -10.29
C ALA A 128 -4.88 7.88 -10.93
N THR A 129 -5.82 8.82 -10.99
CA THR A 129 -5.57 10.15 -11.57
C THR A 129 -4.58 10.95 -10.73
N SER A 130 -4.73 10.94 -9.39
CA SER A 130 -3.78 11.63 -8.49
C SER A 130 -2.34 11.17 -8.72
N TRP A 131 -2.12 9.86 -8.86
CA TRP A 131 -0.79 9.29 -9.09
C TRP A 131 -0.22 9.59 -10.47
N VAL A 132 -1.06 9.70 -11.51
CA VAL A 132 -0.62 10.17 -12.84
C VAL A 132 -0.16 11.63 -12.77
N VAL A 133 -0.92 12.50 -12.09
CA VAL A 133 -0.56 13.91 -11.91
C VAL A 133 0.73 14.04 -11.11
N ALA A 134 0.88 13.30 -10.01
CA ALA A 134 2.11 13.28 -9.21
C ALA A 134 3.33 12.83 -10.03
N ASN A 135 3.19 11.82 -10.89
CA ASN A 135 4.22 11.39 -11.83
C ASN A 135 4.61 12.51 -12.82
N MET A 136 3.64 13.22 -13.39
CA MET A 136 3.90 14.35 -14.30
C MET A 136 4.64 15.48 -13.60
N LEU A 137 4.16 15.89 -12.41
CA LEU A 137 4.82 16.94 -11.61
C LEU A 137 6.26 16.58 -11.23
N SER A 138 6.50 15.32 -10.87
CA SER A 138 7.83 14.82 -10.54
C SER A 138 8.77 14.82 -11.76
N SER A 139 8.24 14.47 -12.93
CA SER A 139 8.99 14.49 -14.20
C SER A 139 9.35 15.91 -14.64
N LEU A 140 8.44 16.86 -14.46
CA LEU A 140 8.69 18.29 -14.73
C LEU A 140 9.80 18.84 -13.81
N LYS A 141 9.77 18.50 -12.52
CA LYS A 141 10.83 18.90 -11.56
C LYS A 141 12.20 18.38 -11.96
N ARG A 142 12.30 17.14 -12.48
CA ARG A 142 13.57 16.57 -12.97
C ARG A 142 14.09 17.22 -14.25
N SER A 143 13.19 17.76 -15.06
CA SER A 143 13.51 18.40 -16.34
C SER A 143 13.94 19.86 -16.20
N ALA A 144 13.72 20.48 -15.03
CA ALA A 144 14.19 21.84 -14.78
C ALA A 144 15.72 21.88 -14.77
N PRO A 145 16.37 22.72 -15.61
CA PRO A 145 17.82 22.78 -15.65
C PRO A 145 18.36 23.27 -14.31
N ARG A 146 19.29 22.49 -13.72
CA ARG A 146 20.13 22.97 -12.62
C ARG A 146 20.90 24.18 -13.18
N ARG A 147 20.47 25.40 -12.85
CA ARG A 147 21.27 26.61 -13.04
C ARG A 147 22.58 26.39 -12.28
N LYS A 148 23.61 25.89 -12.97
CA LYS A 148 24.98 25.94 -12.50
C LYS A 148 25.32 27.42 -12.44
N GLY A 149 25.33 27.99 -11.24
CA GLY A 149 25.98 29.26 -10.98
C GLY A 149 27.44 29.10 -11.40
N HIS A 150 27.79 29.76 -12.51
CA HIS A 150 29.16 29.99 -12.90
C HIS A 150 29.64 31.16 -12.03
N GLY A 151 30.38 30.85 -10.96
CA GLY A 151 31.01 31.83 -10.07
C GLY A 151 32.51 31.81 -10.31
N THR A 152 32.95 32.81 -11.08
CA THR A 152 34.24 33.54 -11.10
C THR A 152 35.50 32.85 -10.59
#